data_AF-A0A0H3V1N9-F1
#
_entry.id   AF-A0A0H3V1N9-F1
#
_cell.length_a   1.000
_cell.length_b   1.000
_cell.length_c   1.000
_cell.angle_alpha   90.00
_cell.angle_beta   90.00
_cell.angle_gamma   90.00
#
_symmetry.space_group_name_H-M   'P 1'
#
loop_
_entity.id
_entity.type
_entity.pdbx_description
1 polymer ?
#
loop_
_entity_poly.entity_id
_entity_poly.type
_entity_poly.pdbx_seq_one_letter_code
_entity_poly.pdbx_strand_id
1 'polypeptide(L)'
;MKNILFSNFIKMFNLSLQDKNLTKHLEELLLKINIKKDYKKLSKQMMILLNKMNYEDNTKIRLIDYLLSYEINRINMTNTSYLSTNMETFDSHFSGFFDGDGSFRTGYRKGKRYTPKLVIELHYDDREYLNKLIDYFKLNNIIYFRDNNTKAALIIDVDYKLKPFIKLFDNNSLLTKKYYDYILWKELFNIYYDNKMSKTDKLSLCYNIYLNINKYNDIEKYPSAEHIINNINTNKVLGFIEAEGHFGIKPQSQKYTTSLEITQRKESRVYLEGIYNLIDNWKVDDNCTYKLESLTKNLYPDGDKLRVMIFNLDNLYYKIVPTILNNNLYTRKSIDFTMWTVAIIIRKHGLHHTIEGINLLNKLRSTMNKNRYNTNNMNIPSLLDILTVLSMNSIYDDSKPHEINYRLHASKTKLNKLN
;
A
#
# COMPACT_ATOMS: atom_id res chain seq x y z
N MET A 1 -7.86 18.79 21.73
CA MET A 1 -6.47 19.17 22.12
C MET A 1 -5.38 18.20 21.63
N LYS A 2 -5.63 16.89 21.38
CA LYS A 2 -4.61 15.97 20.84
C LYS A 2 -4.19 16.20 19.37
N ASN A 3 -5.04 16.82 18.54
CA ASN A 3 -4.75 17.01 17.10
C ASN A 3 -3.90 18.24 16.75
N ILE A 4 -3.72 19.20 17.67
CA ILE A 4 -3.02 20.47 17.41
C ILE A 4 -1.48 20.29 17.47
N LEU A 5 -1.00 19.27 18.19
CA LEU A 5 0.44 18.98 18.29
C LEU A 5 1.04 18.32 17.03
N PHE A 6 0.21 17.80 16.13
CA PHE A 6 0.66 17.06 14.95
C PHE A 6 0.80 17.93 13.69
N SER A 7 -0.02 18.98 13.51
CA SER A 7 0.05 19.84 12.31
C SER A 7 1.28 20.76 12.29
N ASN A 8 1.79 21.14 13.48
CA ASN A 8 3.04 21.88 13.61
C ASN A 8 4.30 21.02 13.38
N PHE A 9 4.17 19.69 13.31
CA PHE A 9 5.28 18.76 13.08
C PHE A 9 5.68 18.66 11.60
N ILE A 10 4.75 18.90 10.67
CA ILE A 10 4.95 18.73 9.22
C ILE A 10 5.70 19.91 8.58
N LYS A 11 5.66 21.11 9.16
CA LYS A 11 6.29 22.32 8.59
C LYS A 11 7.81 22.41 8.78
N MET A 12 8.45 21.46 9.48
CA MET A 12 9.81 21.66 10.00
C MET A 12 10.95 20.85 9.34
N PHE A 13 10.70 19.99 8.36
CA PHE A 13 11.76 19.07 7.90
C PHE A 13 11.99 19.06 6.39
N ASN A 14 12.80 20.02 5.96
CA ASN A 14 13.67 19.95 4.79
C ASN A 14 15.10 20.22 5.30
N LEU A 15 15.83 19.21 5.78
CA LEU A 15 17.23 19.40 6.18
C LEU A 15 18.10 18.17 5.89
N SER A 16 19.27 18.48 5.34
CA SER A 16 20.34 17.58 4.90
C SER A 16 21.09 16.87 6.05
N LEU A 17 21.69 15.73 5.68
CA LEU A 17 22.28 14.67 6.48
C LEU A 17 23.59 15.03 7.22
N GLN A 18 23.68 14.65 8.50
CA GLN A 18 24.87 14.19 9.26
C GLN A 18 24.40 13.42 10.53
N ASP A 19 25.16 12.41 10.97
CA ASP A 19 24.85 11.42 12.04
C ASP A 19 24.19 11.95 13.32
N LYS A 20 24.47 13.20 13.73
CA LYS A 20 23.89 13.83 14.93
C LYS A 20 22.38 14.03 14.83
N ASN A 21 21.82 14.16 13.63
CA ASN A 21 20.38 14.37 13.46
C ASN A 21 19.57 13.08 13.55
N LEU A 22 20.13 11.92 13.23
CA LEU A 22 19.41 10.65 13.26
C LEU A 22 19.15 10.17 14.69
N THR A 23 20.16 10.27 15.56
CA THR A 23 20.00 9.98 16.99
C THR A 23 18.96 10.90 17.63
N LYS A 24 19.04 12.21 17.34
CA LYS A 24 18.06 13.19 17.84
C LYS A 24 16.64 12.90 17.33
N HIS A 25 16.50 12.58 16.05
CA HIS A 25 15.21 12.21 15.44
C HIS A 25 14.61 10.95 16.09
N LEU A 26 15.42 9.91 16.32
CA LEU A 26 15.02 8.71 17.04
C LEU A 26 14.58 9.01 18.48
N GLU A 27 15.32 9.86 19.19
CA GLU A 27 14.98 10.28 20.56
C GLU A 27 13.64 11.04 20.61
N GLU A 28 13.42 11.97 19.69
CA GLU A 28 12.17 12.74 19.59
C GLU A 28 10.96 11.84 19.30
N LEU A 29 11.11 10.84 18.42
CA LEU A 29 10.04 9.89 18.12
C LEU A 29 9.77 8.97 19.31
N LEU A 30 10.81 8.39 19.92
CA LEU A 30 10.65 7.46 21.06
C LEU A 30 10.05 8.15 22.30
N LEU A 31 10.39 9.42 22.55
CA LEU A 31 9.79 10.23 23.62
C LEU A 31 8.28 10.43 23.43
N LYS A 32 7.82 10.60 22.18
CA LYS A 32 6.39 10.79 21.85
C LYS A 32 5.55 9.53 22.00
N ILE A 33 6.15 8.35 21.81
CA ILE A 33 5.43 7.07 21.90
C ILE A 33 5.29 6.63 23.38
N ASN A 34 5.81 7.42 24.34
CA ASN A 34 5.81 7.11 25.78
C ASN A 34 6.41 5.72 26.09
N ILE A 35 7.31 5.23 25.22
CA ILE A 35 8.09 4.00 25.45
C ILE A 35 9.24 4.34 26.40
N LYS A 36 8.89 4.74 27.63
CA LYS A 36 9.88 5.23 28.61
C LYS A 36 10.81 4.12 29.10
N LYS A 37 10.36 2.86 29.09
CA LYS A 37 11.05 1.78 29.79
C LYS A 37 12.21 1.14 29.01
N ASP A 38 12.31 1.32 27.68
CA ASP A 38 13.32 0.62 26.85
C ASP A 38 13.93 1.47 25.72
N TYR A 39 13.77 2.80 25.73
CA TYR A 39 14.19 3.66 24.61
C TYR A 39 15.69 3.54 24.26
N LYS A 40 16.58 3.48 25.26
CA LYS A 40 18.03 3.34 25.03
C LYS A 40 18.36 2.02 24.31
N LYS A 41 17.68 0.94 24.70
CA LYS A 41 17.86 -0.39 24.10
C LYS A 41 17.36 -0.40 22.66
N LEU A 42 16.15 0.15 22.42
CA LEU A 42 15.57 0.27 21.09
C LEU A 42 16.44 1.12 20.17
N SER A 43 16.84 2.32 20.62
CA SER A 43 17.72 3.22 19.86
C SER A 43 19.04 2.53 19.48
N LYS A 44 19.70 1.85 20.44
CA LYS A 44 20.92 1.08 20.17
C LYS A 44 20.70 0.01 19.10
N GLN A 45 19.62 -0.77 19.18
CA GLN A 45 19.33 -1.81 18.19
C GLN A 45 18.95 -1.23 16.83
N MET A 46 18.25 -0.09 16.78
CA MET A 46 17.96 0.61 15.53
C MET A 46 19.24 1.10 14.85
N MET A 47 20.21 1.64 15.60
CA MET A 47 21.50 2.01 15.02
C MET A 47 22.27 0.79 14.49
N ILE A 48 22.23 -0.34 15.20
CA ILE A 48 22.84 -1.60 14.71
C ILE A 48 22.16 -2.05 13.42
N LEU A 49 20.83 -2.00 13.36
CA LEU A 49 20.05 -2.32 12.16
C LEU A 49 20.49 -1.46 10.97
N LEU A 50 20.51 -0.15 11.16
CA LEU A 50 20.84 0.83 10.12
C LEU A 50 22.25 0.64 9.54
N ASN A 51 23.22 0.35 10.40
CA ASN A 51 24.60 0.08 9.98
C ASN A 51 24.73 -1.23 9.20
N LYS A 52 23.80 -2.17 9.37
CA LYS A 52 23.77 -3.45 8.66
C LYS A 52 22.98 -3.43 7.36
N MET A 53 22.10 -2.44 7.15
CA MET A 53 21.33 -2.37 5.92
C MET A 53 22.16 -1.82 4.78
N ASN A 54 22.14 -2.53 3.64
CA ASN A 54 22.73 -2.06 2.40
C ASN A 54 21.70 -1.26 1.59
N TYR A 55 21.26 -0.14 2.16
CA TYR A 55 20.28 0.80 1.61
C TYR A 55 20.83 2.21 1.60
N GLU A 56 20.40 3.05 0.65
CA GLU A 56 20.63 4.49 0.71
C GLU A 56 20.14 5.07 2.05
N ASP A 57 20.77 6.15 2.52
CA ASP A 57 20.44 6.77 3.82
C ASP A 57 18.98 7.22 3.92
N ASN A 58 18.42 7.71 2.81
CA ASN A 58 17.00 8.07 2.78
C ASN A 58 16.11 6.82 2.96
N THR A 59 16.37 5.74 2.22
CA THR A 59 15.64 4.46 2.36
C THR A 59 15.74 3.92 3.79
N LYS A 60 16.93 4.03 4.42
CA LYS A 60 17.16 3.68 5.83
C LYS A 60 16.29 4.47 6.80
N ILE A 61 16.25 5.80 6.66
CA ILE A 61 15.40 6.68 7.48
C ILE A 61 13.94 6.31 7.31
N ARG A 62 13.50 6.08 6.07
CA ARG A 62 12.11 5.69 5.78
C ARG A 62 11.75 4.33 6.36
N LEU A 63 12.67 3.36 6.37
CA LEU A 63 12.46 2.09 7.06
C LEU A 63 12.19 2.28 8.55
N ILE A 64 12.92 3.19 9.19
CA ILE A 64 12.72 3.53 10.61
C ILE A 64 11.35 4.16 10.85
N ASP A 65 10.92 5.10 10.00
CA ASP A 65 9.59 5.71 10.08
C ASP A 65 8.48 4.64 10.05
N TYR A 66 8.59 3.67 9.14
CA TYR A 66 7.62 2.58 9.01
C TYR A 66 7.64 1.65 10.24
N LEU A 67 8.82 1.28 10.75
CA LEU A 67 8.97 0.45 11.95
C LEU A 67 8.39 1.13 13.21
N LEU A 68 8.56 2.44 13.34
CA LEU A 68 7.98 3.22 14.45
C LEU A 68 6.48 3.38 14.30
N SER A 69 5.99 3.70 13.10
CA SER A 69 4.55 3.73 12.78
C SER A 69 3.89 2.39 13.08
N TYR A 70 4.55 1.27 12.75
CA TYR A 70 4.11 -0.07 13.11
C TYR A 70 3.98 -0.25 14.63
N GLU A 71 4.99 0.14 15.41
CA GLU A 71 4.98 -0.03 16.87
C GLU A 71 3.89 0.83 17.52
N ILE A 72 3.67 2.05 17.04
CA ILE A 72 2.57 2.92 17.48
C ILE A 72 1.22 2.24 17.22
N ASN A 73 1.01 1.70 16.01
CA ASN A 73 -0.21 0.98 15.68
C ASN A 73 -0.41 -0.24 16.57
N ARG A 74 0.65 -1.00 16.84
CA ARG A 74 0.62 -2.17 17.71
C ARG A 74 0.23 -1.80 19.15
N ILE A 75 0.82 -0.75 19.71
CA ILE A 75 0.54 -0.29 21.09
C ILE A 75 -0.88 0.28 21.21
N ASN A 76 -1.30 1.11 20.25
CA ASN A 76 -2.60 1.77 20.29
C ASN A 76 -3.75 0.91 19.74
N MET A 77 -3.43 -0.28 19.22
CA MET A 77 -4.37 -1.16 18.53
C MET A 77 -5.12 -0.44 17.39
N THR A 78 -4.39 0.37 16.62
CA THR A 78 -4.90 1.10 15.45
C THR A 78 -4.46 0.45 14.15
N ASN A 79 -5.15 0.78 13.06
CA ASN A 79 -4.92 0.21 11.72
C ASN A 79 -4.66 1.31 10.67
N THR A 80 -4.00 2.41 11.05
CA THR A 80 -3.78 3.56 10.16
C THR A 80 -2.31 3.90 10.05
N SER A 81 -1.87 4.31 8.86
CA SER A 81 -0.52 4.84 8.68
C SER A 81 -0.40 6.18 9.42
N TYR A 82 0.54 6.26 10.37
CA TYR A 82 0.88 7.52 11.04
C TYR A 82 1.80 8.42 10.22
N LEU A 83 2.18 7.99 9.01
CA LEU A 83 2.97 8.79 8.10
C LEU A 83 2.13 9.96 7.58
N SER A 84 2.75 11.15 7.56
CA SER A 84 2.10 12.35 7.03
C SER A 84 1.70 12.15 5.58
N THR A 85 0.49 12.61 5.24
CA THR A 85 0.03 12.64 3.85
C THR A 85 0.94 13.54 3.02
N ASN A 86 1.50 13.01 1.93
CA ASN A 86 2.14 13.85 0.93
C ASN A 86 1.05 14.44 0.04
N MET A 87 0.71 15.71 0.25
CA MET A 87 -0.40 16.37 -0.46
C MET A 87 -0.15 16.48 -1.97
N GLU A 88 1.11 16.52 -2.41
CA GLU A 88 1.45 16.62 -3.84
C GLU A 88 1.16 15.32 -4.60
N THR A 89 1.31 14.18 -3.93
CA THR A 89 1.16 12.86 -4.55
C THR A 89 -0.11 12.13 -4.16
N PHE A 90 -0.83 12.62 -3.13
CA PHE A 90 -2.00 11.94 -2.60
C PHE A 90 -3.15 11.84 -3.60
N ASP A 91 -3.39 12.85 -4.44
CA ASP A 91 -4.46 12.78 -5.44
C ASP A 91 -4.24 11.64 -6.45
N SER A 92 -2.99 11.44 -6.88
CA SER A 92 -2.63 10.34 -7.78
C SER A 92 -2.73 8.98 -7.11
N HIS A 93 -2.26 8.90 -5.85
CA HIS A 93 -2.43 7.72 -5.01
C HIS A 93 -3.91 7.38 -4.80
N PHE A 94 -4.73 8.36 -4.43
CA PHE A 94 -6.15 8.19 -4.21
C PHE A 94 -6.87 7.73 -5.48
N SER A 95 -6.51 8.26 -6.65
CA SER A 95 -7.01 7.77 -7.94
C SER A 95 -6.74 6.27 -8.14
N GLY A 96 -5.50 5.83 -7.88
CA GLY A 96 -5.14 4.41 -7.96
C GLY A 96 -5.85 3.53 -6.92
N PHE A 97 -6.01 4.03 -5.70
CA PHE A 97 -6.80 3.35 -4.66
C PHE A 97 -8.27 3.22 -5.09
N PHE A 98 -8.84 4.30 -5.63
CA PHE A 98 -10.21 4.35 -6.10
C PHE A 98 -10.44 3.39 -7.27
N ASP A 99 -9.45 3.16 -8.13
CA ASP A 99 -9.50 2.15 -9.20
C ASP A 99 -9.77 0.73 -8.67
N GLY A 100 -9.29 0.39 -7.47
CA GLY A 100 -9.60 -0.88 -6.80
C GLY A 100 -10.91 -0.83 -6.02
N ASP A 101 -10.97 -0.03 -4.94
CA ASP A 101 -12.05 -0.09 -3.93
C ASP A 101 -13.15 0.98 -4.10
N GLY A 102 -13.01 1.88 -5.07
CA GLY A 102 -13.97 2.94 -5.35
C GLY A 102 -15.16 2.48 -6.20
N SER A 103 -16.28 3.18 -6.07
CA SER A 103 -17.49 2.94 -6.88
C SER A 103 -18.22 4.24 -7.19
N PHE A 104 -18.43 4.51 -8.48
CA PHE A 104 -19.41 5.50 -8.94
C PHE A 104 -20.77 4.85 -9.00
N ARG A 105 -21.77 5.50 -8.39
CA ARG A 105 -23.15 4.99 -8.34
C ARG A 105 -24.13 6.08 -8.74
N THR A 106 -25.31 5.64 -9.12
CA THR A 106 -26.47 6.51 -9.29
C THR A 106 -27.50 6.13 -8.22
N GLY A 107 -27.85 7.09 -7.37
CA GLY A 107 -28.99 6.95 -6.48
C GLY A 107 -30.26 7.05 -7.30
N TYR A 108 -31.01 5.96 -7.35
CA TYR A 108 -32.19 5.82 -8.18
C TYR A 108 -33.48 5.92 -7.34
N ARG A 109 -34.40 6.79 -7.77
CA ARG A 109 -35.82 6.69 -7.42
C ARG A 109 -36.61 6.68 -8.72
N LYS A 110 -37.15 5.52 -9.08
CA LYS A 110 -37.89 5.26 -10.34
C LYS A 110 -38.88 6.39 -10.66
N GLY A 111 -38.76 6.96 -11.86
CA GLY A 111 -39.61 8.04 -12.35
C GLY A 111 -39.48 9.38 -11.61
N LYS A 112 -38.54 9.51 -10.67
CA LYS A 112 -38.40 10.70 -9.82
C LYS A 112 -37.05 11.39 -9.98
N ARG A 113 -35.94 10.71 -9.67
CA ARG A 113 -34.60 11.31 -9.71
C ARG A 113 -33.50 10.27 -9.86
N TYR A 114 -32.43 10.68 -10.52
CA TYR A 114 -31.13 10.04 -10.55
C TYR A 114 -30.13 10.99 -9.88
N THR A 115 -29.23 10.46 -9.06
CA THR A 115 -28.33 11.28 -8.25
C THR A 115 -26.92 10.71 -8.32
N PRO A 116 -25.90 11.46 -8.78
CA PRO A 116 -24.53 10.96 -8.76
C PRO A 116 -24.07 10.70 -7.32
N LYS A 117 -23.46 9.55 -7.09
CA LYS A 117 -22.88 9.17 -5.79
C LYS A 117 -21.48 8.61 -5.99
N LEU A 118 -20.57 8.98 -5.12
CA LEU A 118 -19.27 8.34 -4.98
C LEU A 118 -19.29 7.54 -3.69
N VAL A 119 -18.89 6.27 -3.77
CA VAL A 119 -18.89 5.34 -2.64
C VAL A 119 -17.53 4.67 -2.51
N ILE A 120 -17.00 4.65 -1.30
CA ILE A 120 -15.85 3.81 -0.91
C ILE A 120 -16.33 2.94 0.24
N GLU A 121 -16.27 1.63 0.07
CA GLU A 121 -16.73 0.66 1.07
C GLU A 121 -15.58 -0.29 1.39
N LEU A 122 -15.13 -0.28 2.64
CA LEU A 122 -13.98 -1.04 3.13
C LEU A 122 -14.38 -1.93 4.31
N HIS A 123 -13.47 -2.80 4.73
CA HIS A 123 -13.61 -3.51 6.00
C HIS A 123 -13.67 -2.51 7.16
N TYR A 124 -14.38 -2.84 8.25
CA TYR A 124 -14.52 -1.96 9.41
C TYR A 124 -13.18 -1.50 10.00
N ASP A 125 -12.19 -2.39 9.98
CA ASP A 125 -10.84 -2.10 10.46
C ASP A 125 -10.08 -1.05 9.63
N ASP A 126 -10.56 -0.74 8.41
CA ASP A 126 -10.02 0.32 7.54
C ASP A 126 -10.74 1.68 7.72
N ARG A 127 -11.67 1.81 8.67
CA ARG A 127 -12.45 3.05 8.85
C ARG A 127 -11.60 4.30 9.09
N GLU A 128 -10.41 4.16 9.69
CA GLU A 128 -9.51 5.29 9.93
C GLU A 128 -8.98 5.89 8.62
N TYR A 129 -8.86 5.09 7.56
CA TYR A 129 -8.56 5.60 6.23
C TYR A 129 -9.74 6.42 5.68
N LEU A 130 -10.98 6.00 5.93
CA LEU A 130 -12.16 6.80 5.55
C LEU A 130 -12.21 8.14 6.32
N ASN A 131 -11.87 8.16 7.61
CA ASN A 131 -11.71 9.41 8.38
C ASN A 131 -10.64 10.31 7.76
N LYS A 132 -9.49 9.75 7.38
CA LYS A 132 -8.42 10.48 6.68
C LYS A 132 -8.90 11.10 5.36
N LEU A 133 -9.74 10.40 4.60
CA LEU A 133 -10.36 10.95 3.38
C LEU A 133 -11.33 12.09 3.69
N ILE A 134 -12.14 11.96 4.74
CA ILE A 134 -13.04 13.02 5.21
C ILE A 134 -12.23 14.28 5.54
N ASP A 135 -11.15 14.14 6.30
CA ASP A 135 -10.28 15.26 6.68
C ASP A 135 -9.59 15.88 5.46
N TYR A 136 -9.01 15.05 4.57
CA TYR A 136 -8.28 15.51 3.38
C TYR A 136 -9.17 16.30 2.43
N PHE A 137 -10.34 15.77 2.10
CA PHE A 137 -11.29 16.41 1.20
C PHE A 137 -12.19 17.44 1.90
N LYS A 138 -11.96 17.70 3.19
CA LYS A 138 -12.75 18.62 4.04
C LYS A 138 -14.25 18.32 3.96
N LEU A 139 -14.59 17.05 4.01
CA LEU A 139 -15.95 16.57 3.95
C LEU A 139 -16.61 16.71 5.32
N ASN A 140 -17.87 17.11 5.36
CA ASN A 140 -18.70 16.98 6.54
C ASN A 140 -19.61 15.75 6.37
N ASN A 141 -19.00 14.59 6.17
CA ASN A 141 -19.68 13.33 5.89
C ASN A 141 -19.55 12.40 7.09
N ILE A 142 -20.56 11.52 7.25
CA ILE A 142 -20.51 10.44 8.24
C ILE A 142 -20.12 9.12 7.55
N ILE A 143 -19.46 8.25 8.30
CA ILE A 143 -19.18 6.87 7.87
C ILE A 143 -20.38 6.01 8.24
N TYR A 144 -20.89 5.24 7.28
CA TYR A 144 -21.98 4.30 7.48
C TYR A 144 -21.42 2.91 7.78
N PHE A 145 -21.90 2.25 8.83
CA PHE A 145 -21.54 0.86 9.12
C PHE A 145 -22.60 -0.10 8.55
N ARG A 146 -22.13 -1.19 7.94
CA ARG A 146 -22.97 -2.18 7.24
C ARG A 146 -22.57 -3.61 7.61
N ASP A 147 -23.42 -4.56 7.24
CA ASP A 147 -23.19 -6.00 7.39
C ASP A 147 -22.76 -6.37 8.82
N ASN A 148 -23.59 -6.02 9.81
CA ASN A 148 -23.31 -6.20 11.25
C ASN A 148 -21.96 -5.58 11.69
N ASN A 149 -21.66 -4.37 11.19
CA ASN A 149 -20.41 -3.64 11.45
C ASN A 149 -19.13 -4.31 10.93
N THR A 150 -19.23 -5.22 9.95
CA THR A 150 -18.04 -5.78 9.28
C THR A 150 -17.51 -4.87 8.18
N LYS A 151 -18.34 -3.92 7.70
CA LYS A 151 -17.97 -2.94 6.67
C LYS A 151 -18.23 -1.50 7.12
N ALA A 152 -17.41 -0.60 6.61
CA ALA A 152 -17.53 0.84 6.75
C ALA A 152 -17.61 1.48 5.36
N ALA A 153 -18.57 2.38 5.15
CA ALA A 153 -18.82 3.02 3.86
C ALA A 153 -18.81 4.54 3.98
N LEU A 154 -17.96 5.20 3.20
CA LEU A 154 -18.03 6.62 2.93
C LEU A 154 -18.88 6.84 1.68
N ILE A 155 -20.02 7.51 1.85
CA ILE A 155 -20.94 7.84 0.76
C ILE A 155 -20.94 9.35 0.60
N ILE A 156 -20.62 9.80 -0.60
CA ILE A 156 -20.63 11.21 -0.99
C ILE A 156 -21.73 11.36 -2.03
N ASP A 157 -22.81 12.01 -1.64
CA ASP A 157 -23.96 12.28 -2.49
C ASP A 157 -23.98 13.74 -2.98
N VAL A 158 -25.02 14.06 -3.74
CA VAL A 158 -25.07 15.24 -4.61
C VAL A 158 -25.09 16.53 -3.80
N ASP A 159 -23.95 17.23 -3.84
CA ASP A 159 -23.78 18.64 -3.48
C ASP A 159 -22.46 19.16 -4.10
N TYR A 160 -22.06 20.41 -3.79
CA TYR A 160 -20.75 20.98 -4.11
C TYR A 160 -19.56 20.08 -3.72
N LYS A 161 -19.77 19.13 -2.80
CA LYS A 161 -18.82 18.12 -2.34
C LYS A 161 -18.29 17.19 -3.43
N LEU A 162 -18.99 17.03 -4.57
CA LEU A 162 -18.52 16.19 -5.68
C LEU A 162 -17.55 16.92 -6.63
N LYS A 163 -17.54 18.26 -6.64
CA LYS A 163 -16.66 19.04 -7.54
C LYS A 163 -15.16 18.76 -7.32
N PRO A 164 -14.65 18.64 -6.07
CA PRO A 164 -13.26 18.24 -5.85
C PRO A 164 -12.90 16.91 -6.47
N PHE A 165 -13.80 15.91 -6.45
CA PHE A 165 -13.56 14.60 -7.03
C PHE A 165 -13.57 14.63 -8.56
N ILE A 166 -14.45 15.43 -9.18
CA ILE A 166 -14.43 15.63 -10.63
C ILE A 166 -13.07 16.20 -11.05
N LYS A 167 -12.62 17.28 -10.39
CA LYS A 167 -11.31 17.89 -10.65
C LYS A 167 -10.17 16.90 -10.43
N LEU A 168 -10.24 16.10 -9.36
CA LEU A 168 -9.23 15.08 -9.06
C LEU A 168 -9.10 14.05 -10.18
N PHE A 169 -10.22 13.46 -10.62
CA PHE A 169 -10.20 12.41 -11.65
C PHE A 169 -9.96 12.97 -13.06
N ASP A 170 -10.27 14.24 -13.32
CA ASP A 170 -9.86 14.93 -14.54
C ASP A 170 -8.33 15.07 -14.62
N ASN A 171 -7.69 15.41 -13.49
CA ASN A 171 -6.24 15.58 -13.41
C ASN A 171 -5.48 14.28 -13.18
N ASN A 172 -6.13 13.26 -12.60
CA ASN A 172 -5.57 11.96 -12.28
C ASN A 172 -6.52 10.87 -12.78
N SER A 173 -6.56 10.67 -14.10
CA SER A 173 -7.48 9.73 -14.73
C SER A 173 -7.37 8.32 -14.17
N LEU A 174 -8.52 7.67 -13.99
CA LEU A 174 -8.60 6.25 -13.65
C LEU A 174 -8.07 5.39 -14.81
N LEU A 175 -7.52 4.22 -14.48
CA LEU A 175 -6.83 3.32 -15.40
C LEU A 175 -7.53 1.97 -15.57
N THR A 176 -8.49 1.65 -14.70
CA THR A 176 -9.34 0.47 -14.89
C THR A 176 -10.58 0.83 -15.71
N LYS A 177 -11.45 -0.16 -15.95
CA LYS A 177 -12.81 0.05 -16.50
C LYS A 177 -13.64 1.11 -15.77
N LYS A 178 -13.28 1.43 -14.52
CA LYS A 178 -13.90 2.46 -13.70
C LYS A 178 -13.72 3.87 -14.28
N TYR A 179 -12.77 4.05 -15.20
CA TYR A 179 -12.67 5.24 -16.04
C TYR A 179 -13.96 5.54 -16.80
N TYR A 180 -14.60 4.52 -17.42
CA TYR A 180 -15.87 4.73 -18.13
C TYR A 180 -17.04 4.99 -17.18
N ASP A 181 -17.03 4.33 -16.02
CA ASP A 181 -17.99 4.62 -14.97
C ASP A 181 -17.87 6.09 -14.52
N TYR A 182 -16.65 6.62 -14.44
CA TYR A 182 -16.39 8.04 -14.14
C TYR A 182 -16.95 8.96 -15.23
N ILE A 183 -16.72 8.67 -16.52
CA ILE A 183 -17.24 9.50 -17.62
C ILE A 183 -18.77 9.59 -17.56
N LEU A 184 -19.44 8.45 -17.45
CA LEU A 184 -20.90 8.38 -17.31
C LEU A 184 -21.39 9.08 -16.04
N TRP A 185 -20.67 8.92 -14.94
CA TRP A 185 -21.00 9.56 -13.67
C TRP A 185 -20.83 11.09 -13.70
N LYS A 186 -19.79 11.58 -14.38
CA LYS A 186 -19.55 13.02 -14.61
C LYS A 186 -20.63 13.62 -15.49
N GLU A 187 -21.05 12.90 -16.53
CA GLU A 187 -22.20 13.29 -17.37
C GLU A 187 -23.49 13.38 -16.54
N LEU A 188 -23.75 12.38 -15.68
CA LEU A 188 -24.89 12.40 -14.75
C LEU A 188 -24.84 13.61 -13.83
N PHE A 189 -23.65 13.99 -13.33
CA PHE A 189 -23.47 15.20 -12.53
C PHE A 189 -23.83 16.46 -13.32
N ASN A 190 -23.37 16.58 -14.56
CA ASN A 190 -23.65 17.74 -15.40
C ASN A 190 -25.16 17.88 -15.70
N ILE A 191 -25.83 16.78 -16.08
CA ILE A 191 -27.28 16.76 -16.33
C ILE A 191 -28.06 17.15 -15.06
N TYR A 192 -27.62 16.66 -13.90
CA TYR A 192 -28.29 16.95 -12.63
C TYR A 192 -28.37 18.46 -12.37
N TYR A 193 -27.25 19.17 -12.59
CA TYR A 193 -27.12 20.62 -12.34
C TYR A 193 -27.52 21.52 -13.53
N ASP A 194 -27.89 20.95 -14.68
CA ASP A 194 -28.33 21.75 -15.83
C ASP A 194 -29.74 22.33 -15.61
N ASN A 195 -29.83 23.60 -15.20
CA ASN A 195 -31.12 24.25 -14.97
C ASN A 195 -31.92 24.58 -16.24
N LYS A 196 -31.33 24.41 -17.43
CA LYS A 196 -31.97 24.71 -18.72
C LYS A 196 -32.71 23.50 -19.30
N MET A 197 -32.33 22.29 -18.88
CA MET A 197 -32.88 21.04 -19.40
C MET A 197 -34.25 20.71 -18.79
N SER A 198 -35.20 20.27 -19.63
CA SER A 198 -36.52 19.85 -19.18
C SER A 198 -36.43 18.61 -18.26
N LYS A 199 -37.42 18.45 -17.37
CA LYS A 199 -37.47 17.30 -16.45
C LYS A 199 -37.55 15.96 -17.21
N THR A 200 -38.28 15.91 -18.32
CA THR A 200 -38.44 14.71 -19.15
C THR A 200 -37.12 14.32 -19.82
N ASP A 201 -36.40 15.30 -20.36
CA ASP A 201 -35.10 15.05 -21.02
C ASP A 201 -34.06 14.61 -19.99
N LYS A 202 -34.01 15.27 -18.82
CA LYS A 202 -33.16 14.85 -17.70
C LYS A 202 -33.40 13.39 -17.34
N LEU A 203 -34.67 12.99 -17.18
CA LEU A 203 -35.01 11.63 -16.78
C LEU A 203 -34.60 10.61 -17.85
N SER A 204 -34.80 10.93 -19.13
CA SER A 204 -34.41 10.07 -20.26
C SER A 204 -32.90 9.85 -20.31
N LEU A 205 -32.11 10.94 -20.30
CA LEU A 205 -30.64 10.86 -20.34
C LEU A 205 -30.07 10.16 -19.10
N CYS A 206 -30.57 10.51 -17.90
CA CYS A 206 -30.13 9.84 -16.67
C CYS A 206 -30.47 8.35 -16.65
N TYR A 207 -31.58 7.94 -17.26
CA TYR A 207 -31.96 6.53 -17.36
C TYR A 207 -30.98 5.76 -18.26
N ASN A 208 -30.57 6.33 -19.39
CA ASN A 208 -29.56 5.73 -20.25
C ASN A 208 -28.23 5.55 -19.51
N ILE A 209 -27.80 6.56 -18.74
CA ILE A 209 -26.59 6.44 -17.89
C ILE A 209 -26.76 5.34 -16.84
N TYR A 210 -27.91 5.28 -16.17
CA TYR A 210 -28.23 4.25 -15.17
C TYR A 210 -28.14 2.83 -15.74
N LEU A 211 -28.56 2.63 -16.99
CA LEU A 211 -28.48 1.33 -17.66
C LEU A 211 -27.05 0.90 -17.99
N ASN A 212 -26.10 1.83 -18.05
CA ASN A 212 -24.73 1.58 -18.51
C ASN A 212 -23.67 1.59 -17.40
N ILE A 213 -23.85 2.39 -16.35
CA ILE A 213 -22.88 2.52 -15.26
C ILE A 213 -22.75 1.22 -14.45
N ASN A 214 -21.52 0.81 -14.16
CA ASN A 214 -21.15 -0.47 -13.56
C ASN A 214 -21.64 -1.71 -14.35
N LYS A 215 -21.99 -1.57 -15.64
CA LYS A 215 -22.32 -2.70 -16.53
C LYS A 215 -21.11 -3.01 -17.40
N TYR A 216 -20.44 -4.11 -17.08
CA TYR A 216 -19.12 -4.49 -17.62
C TYR A 216 -19.18 -5.57 -18.69
N ASN A 217 -20.32 -5.71 -19.36
CA ASN A 217 -20.52 -6.76 -20.36
C ASN A 217 -19.91 -6.40 -21.73
N ASP A 218 -19.43 -5.16 -21.91
CA ASP A 218 -18.89 -4.66 -23.17
C ASP A 218 -17.35 -4.56 -23.08
N ILE A 219 -16.66 -5.29 -23.97
CA ILE A 219 -15.19 -5.30 -24.10
C ILE A 219 -14.65 -3.91 -24.49
N GLU A 220 -15.49 -3.00 -24.97
CA GLU A 220 -15.11 -1.63 -25.35
C GLU A 220 -14.94 -0.65 -24.16
N LYS A 221 -15.19 -1.11 -22.91
CA LYS A 221 -15.09 -0.28 -21.68
C LYS A 221 -13.73 -0.39 -20.97
N TYR A 222 -12.63 -0.56 -21.70
CA TYR A 222 -11.27 -0.58 -21.12
C TYR A 222 -10.41 0.55 -21.69
N PRO A 223 -9.70 1.31 -20.82
CA PRO A 223 -8.83 2.37 -21.32
C PRO A 223 -7.79 1.81 -22.28
N SER A 224 -7.46 2.58 -23.33
CA SER A 224 -6.46 2.17 -24.31
C SER A 224 -5.09 2.01 -23.66
N ALA A 225 -4.20 1.24 -24.30
CA ALA A 225 -2.81 1.13 -23.86
C ALA A 225 -2.13 2.51 -23.80
N GLU A 226 -2.40 3.38 -24.77
CA GLU A 226 -1.93 4.76 -24.79
C GLU A 226 -2.43 5.56 -23.57
N HIS A 227 -3.72 5.46 -23.23
CA HIS A 227 -4.27 6.09 -22.03
C HIS A 227 -3.56 5.62 -20.77
N ILE A 228 -3.30 4.31 -20.65
CA ILE A 228 -2.59 3.73 -19.50
C ILE A 228 -1.15 4.26 -19.44
N ILE A 229 -0.39 4.19 -20.53
CA ILE A 229 1.00 4.64 -20.60
C ILE A 229 1.12 6.12 -20.21
N ASN A 230 0.21 6.97 -20.71
CA ASN A 230 0.26 8.42 -20.47
C ASN A 230 -0.15 8.81 -19.04
N ASN A 231 -0.85 7.95 -18.30
CA ASN A 231 -1.45 8.30 -17.01
C ASN A 231 -0.98 7.44 -15.82
N ILE A 232 -0.22 6.38 -16.06
CA ILE A 232 0.32 5.52 -14.99
C ILE A 232 1.55 6.15 -14.35
N ASN A 233 1.64 6.09 -13.02
CA ASN A 233 2.80 6.53 -12.26
C ASN A 233 2.91 5.76 -10.94
N THR A 234 4.05 5.91 -10.25
CA THR A 234 4.34 5.17 -9.02
C THR A 234 3.26 5.35 -7.97
N ASN A 235 2.85 6.59 -7.67
CA ASN A 235 1.86 6.86 -6.63
C ASN A 235 0.52 6.19 -6.92
N LYS A 236 0.08 6.20 -8.19
CA LYS A 236 -1.14 5.51 -8.61
C LYS A 236 -1.03 4.00 -8.43
N VAL A 237 0.10 3.40 -8.82
CA VAL A 237 0.32 1.96 -8.58
C VAL A 237 0.34 1.63 -7.09
N LEU A 238 0.91 2.48 -6.24
CA LEU A 238 0.90 2.28 -4.79
C LEU A 238 -0.52 2.34 -4.21
N GLY A 239 -1.34 3.29 -4.67
CA GLY A 239 -2.75 3.34 -4.28
C GLY A 239 -3.51 2.08 -4.72
N PHE A 240 -3.23 1.60 -5.92
CA PHE A 240 -3.83 0.36 -6.40
C PHE A 240 -3.33 -0.88 -5.63
N ILE A 241 -2.06 -0.91 -5.20
CA ILE A 241 -1.53 -1.93 -4.27
C ILE A 241 -2.28 -1.84 -2.93
N GLU A 242 -2.58 -0.66 -2.41
CA GLU A 242 -3.36 -0.51 -1.18
C GLU A 242 -4.77 -1.07 -1.28
N ALA A 243 -5.40 -1.01 -2.45
CA ALA A 243 -6.69 -1.66 -2.70
C ALA A 243 -6.51 -3.17 -2.96
N GLU A 244 -5.83 -3.54 -4.06
CA GLU A 244 -5.86 -4.89 -4.66
C GLU A 244 -4.58 -5.71 -4.42
N GLY A 245 -3.54 -5.10 -3.84
CA GLY A 245 -2.26 -5.75 -3.58
C GLY A 245 -2.27 -6.72 -2.40
N HIS A 246 -1.34 -7.66 -2.42
CA HIS A 246 -1.12 -8.65 -1.37
C HIS A 246 0.37 -8.83 -1.11
N PHE A 247 0.77 -8.66 0.14
CA PHE A 247 2.12 -8.95 0.62
C PHE A 247 2.13 -10.36 1.23
N GLY A 248 2.83 -11.28 0.57
CA GLY A 248 2.83 -12.70 0.92
C GLY A 248 4.09 -13.14 1.67
N ILE A 249 3.93 -13.97 2.70
CA ILE A 249 4.99 -14.75 3.35
C ILE A 249 4.52 -16.21 3.39
N LYS A 250 5.17 -17.11 2.64
CA LYS A 250 4.75 -18.51 2.50
C LYS A 250 5.90 -19.47 2.84
N PRO A 251 5.68 -20.51 3.66
CA PRO A 251 6.63 -21.61 3.76
C PRO A 251 6.49 -22.52 2.53
N GLN A 252 7.61 -22.99 2.02
CA GLN A 252 7.73 -23.90 0.89
C GLN A 252 8.82 -24.91 1.22
N SER A 253 8.44 -26.09 1.69
CA SER A 253 9.34 -27.24 1.94
C SER A 253 10.66 -26.85 2.63
N GLN A 254 10.58 -26.23 3.82
CA GLN A 254 11.69 -25.68 4.62
C GLN A 254 12.28 -24.34 4.15
N LYS A 255 11.72 -23.69 3.11
CA LYS A 255 12.13 -22.37 2.63
C LYS A 255 11.02 -21.35 2.84
N TYR A 256 11.32 -20.15 3.27
CA TYR A 256 10.35 -19.05 3.22
C TYR A 256 10.44 -18.36 1.86
N THR A 257 9.29 -18.02 1.29
CA THR A 257 9.16 -17.14 0.12
C THR A 257 8.39 -15.89 0.51
N THR A 258 8.79 -14.77 -0.09
CA THR A 258 8.11 -13.48 0.03
C THR A 258 7.68 -13.04 -1.36
N SER A 259 6.47 -12.51 -1.48
CA SER A 259 5.91 -12.05 -2.75
C SER A 259 5.13 -10.74 -2.62
N LEU A 260 5.18 -9.91 -3.65
CA LEU A 260 4.19 -8.87 -3.94
C LEU A 260 3.26 -9.42 -5.03
N GLU A 261 1.96 -9.42 -4.76
CA GLU A 261 0.95 -9.93 -5.68
C GLU A 261 -0.11 -8.84 -5.93
N ILE A 262 -0.52 -8.64 -7.17
CA ILE A 262 -1.65 -7.75 -7.54
C ILE A 262 -2.56 -8.56 -8.44
N THR A 263 -3.83 -8.71 -8.06
CA THR A 263 -4.79 -9.53 -8.82
C THR A 263 -5.91 -8.65 -9.35
N GLN A 264 -6.31 -8.84 -10.61
CA GLN A 264 -7.46 -8.17 -11.19
C GLN A 264 -8.12 -9.06 -12.24
N ARG A 265 -9.37 -8.77 -12.61
CA ARG A 265 -10.06 -9.49 -13.69
C ARG A 265 -9.25 -9.48 -14.99
N LYS A 266 -9.34 -10.56 -15.77
CA LYS A 266 -8.51 -10.79 -16.96
C LYS A 266 -8.61 -9.69 -18.02
N GLU A 267 -9.73 -9.00 -18.06
CA GLU A 267 -9.96 -7.91 -19.00
C GLU A 267 -9.14 -6.65 -18.66
N SER A 268 -8.62 -6.54 -17.43
CA SER A 268 -7.68 -5.48 -17.03
C SER A 268 -6.22 -5.80 -17.39
N ARG A 269 -5.99 -6.73 -18.32
CA ARG A 269 -4.65 -7.17 -18.77
C ARG A 269 -3.72 -6.01 -19.09
N VAL A 270 -4.17 -5.08 -19.92
CA VAL A 270 -3.35 -3.94 -20.38
C VAL A 270 -2.92 -3.08 -19.19
N TYR A 271 -3.80 -2.90 -18.19
CA TYR A 271 -3.44 -2.17 -16.97
C TYR A 271 -2.44 -2.93 -16.11
N LEU A 272 -2.60 -4.24 -15.94
CA LEU A 272 -1.65 -5.06 -15.20
C LEU A 272 -0.28 -5.14 -15.89
N GLU A 273 -0.23 -5.17 -17.22
CA GLU A 273 1.01 -5.05 -18.02
C GLU A 273 1.66 -3.68 -17.83
N GLY A 274 0.87 -2.60 -17.81
CA GLY A 274 1.36 -1.25 -17.46
C GLY A 274 1.96 -1.19 -16.05
N ILE A 275 1.27 -1.75 -15.05
CA ILE A 275 1.78 -1.85 -13.68
C ILE A 275 3.10 -2.61 -13.64
N TYR A 276 3.17 -3.76 -14.30
CA TYR A 276 4.37 -4.58 -14.35
C TYR A 276 5.55 -3.81 -14.96
N ASN A 277 5.35 -3.21 -16.13
CA ASN A 277 6.37 -2.44 -16.83
C ASN A 277 6.86 -1.26 -15.99
N LEU A 278 5.96 -0.58 -15.28
CA LEU A 278 6.36 0.49 -14.37
C LEU A 278 7.22 -0.04 -13.22
N ILE A 279 6.81 -1.14 -12.58
CA ILE A 279 7.55 -1.75 -11.47
C ILE A 279 8.93 -2.25 -11.93
N ASP A 280 9.04 -2.84 -13.11
CA ASP A 280 10.34 -3.30 -13.62
C ASP A 280 11.31 -2.13 -13.84
N ASN A 281 10.77 -0.96 -14.21
CA ASN A 281 11.52 0.29 -14.42
C ASN A 281 11.68 1.15 -13.15
N TRP A 282 11.20 0.72 -11.99
CA TRP A 282 11.47 1.45 -10.74
C TRP A 282 12.98 1.52 -10.46
N LYS A 283 13.41 2.64 -9.87
CA LYS A 283 14.81 2.89 -9.51
C LYS A 283 15.30 1.75 -8.59
N VAL A 284 16.46 1.21 -8.93
CA VAL A 284 17.21 0.32 -8.04
C VAL A 284 17.97 1.20 -7.04
N ASP A 285 17.90 0.87 -5.76
CA ASP A 285 18.64 1.55 -4.70
C ASP A 285 20.14 1.54 -5.03
N ASP A 286 20.78 2.71 -4.94
CA ASP A 286 22.14 2.95 -5.44
C ASP A 286 23.20 2.11 -4.70
N ASN A 287 22.86 1.59 -3.51
CA ASN A 287 23.72 0.70 -2.74
C ASN A 287 23.67 -0.77 -3.22
N CYS A 288 22.88 -1.10 -4.24
CA CYS A 288 22.94 -2.39 -4.91
C CYS A 288 24.24 -2.51 -5.74
N THR A 289 25.12 -3.41 -5.35
CA THR A 289 26.46 -3.56 -5.97
C THR A 289 26.52 -4.51 -7.16
N TYR A 290 25.38 -5.08 -7.55
CA TYR A 290 25.28 -6.02 -8.67
C TYR A 290 24.06 -5.72 -9.54
N LYS A 291 24.15 -6.11 -10.81
CA LYS A 291 23.05 -5.94 -11.76
C LYS A 291 21.88 -6.85 -11.36
N LEU A 292 20.70 -6.26 -11.20
CA LEU A 292 19.46 -7.02 -11.01
C LEU A 292 19.00 -7.59 -12.35
N GLU A 293 18.50 -8.83 -12.31
CA GLU A 293 17.75 -9.39 -13.42
C GLU A 293 16.43 -8.64 -13.58
N SER A 294 16.00 -8.42 -14.83
CA SER A 294 14.64 -7.95 -15.12
C SER A 294 13.64 -8.98 -14.59
N LEU A 295 12.46 -8.50 -14.23
CA LEU A 295 11.38 -9.37 -13.78
C LEU A 295 11.05 -10.38 -14.91
N THR A 296 10.91 -11.67 -14.58
CA THR A 296 10.90 -12.76 -15.59
C THR A 296 9.52 -13.29 -16.01
N LYS A 297 8.39 -12.76 -15.49
CA LYS A 297 7.03 -13.22 -15.84
C LYS A 297 5.98 -12.12 -15.68
N ASN A 298 5.26 -11.81 -16.76
CA ASN A 298 4.39 -10.64 -16.82
C ASN A 298 3.05 -10.84 -16.08
N LEU A 299 2.34 -11.95 -16.30
CA LEU A 299 1.01 -12.19 -15.76
C LEU A 299 0.70 -13.67 -15.60
N TYR A 300 0.17 -14.05 -14.44
CA TYR A 300 -0.25 -15.41 -14.11
C TYR A 300 -1.77 -15.54 -14.19
N PRO A 301 -2.32 -16.54 -14.92
CA PRO A 301 -3.74 -16.84 -14.89
C PRO A 301 -4.20 -17.30 -13.50
N ASP A 302 -5.35 -16.82 -13.06
CA ASP A 302 -6.02 -17.20 -11.80
C ASP A 302 -7.53 -17.25 -12.01
N GLY A 303 -8.01 -18.28 -12.71
CA GLY A 303 -9.41 -18.39 -13.13
C GLY A 303 -9.81 -17.30 -14.13
N ASP A 304 -10.81 -16.49 -13.80
CA ASP A 304 -11.24 -15.32 -14.58
C ASP A 304 -10.38 -14.07 -14.32
N LYS A 305 -9.29 -14.22 -13.57
CA LYS A 305 -8.38 -13.15 -13.17
C LYS A 305 -6.98 -13.36 -13.73
N LEU A 306 -6.20 -12.30 -13.66
CA LEU A 306 -4.77 -12.26 -13.92
C LEU A 306 -4.08 -11.70 -12.68
N ARG A 307 -2.87 -12.19 -12.43
CA ARG A 307 -2.05 -11.80 -11.28
C ARG A 307 -0.67 -11.37 -11.73
N VAL A 308 -0.26 -10.17 -11.33
CA VAL A 308 1.16 -9.78 -11.28
C VAL A 308 1.74 -10.37 -10.01
N MET A 309 2.83 -11.16 -10.10
CA MET A 309 3.48 -11.77 -8.95
C MET A 309 4.99 -11.58 -9.04
N ILE A 310 5.57 -10.92 -8.03
CA ILE A 310 6.99 -10.65 -7.94
C ILE A 310 7.54 -11.33 -6.68
N PHE A 311 8.50 -12.24 -6.85
CA PHE A 311 9.07 -13.03 -5.75
C PHE A 311 10.61 -13.12 -5.78
N ASN A 312 11.26 -12.54 -6.79
CA ASN A 312 12.73 -12.44 -6.85
C ASN A 312 13.21 -11.54 -5.69
N LEU A 313 13.94 -12.13 -4.73
CA LEU A 313 14.24 -11.44 -3.47
C LEU A 313 15.10 -10.20 -3.66
N ASP A 314 16.03 -10.19 -4.62
CA ASP A 314 16.90 -9.04 -4.85
C ASP A 314 16.10 -7.86 -5.45
N ASN A 315 15.17 -8.12 -6.38
CA ASN A 315 14.23 -7.10 -6.86
C ASN A 315 13.29 -6.62 -5.73
N LEU A 316 12.81 -7.52 -4.87
CA LEU A 316 12.02 -7.12 -3.71
C LEU A 316 12.81 -6.19 -2.77
N TYR A 317 14.05 -6.57 -2.46
CA TYR A 317 14.90 -5.87 -1.49
C TYR A 317 15.43 -4.53 -2.04
N TYR A 318 16.00 -4.49 -3.24
CA TYR A 318 16.69 -3.31 -3.77
C TYR A 318 15.85 -2.41 -4.68
N LYS A 319 14.66 -2.84 -5.11
CA LYS A 319 13.82 -2.04 -6.02
C LYS A 319 12.45 -1.72 -5.40
N ILE A 320 11.72 -2.74 -4.99
CA ILE A 320 10.33 -2.58 -4.54
C ILE A 320 10.24 -1.99 -3.13
N VAL A 321 10.96 -2.54 -2.16
CA VAL A 321 10.95 -2.02 -0.78
C VAL A 321 11.40 -0.55 -0.74
N PRO A 322 12.53 -0.14 -1.34
CA PRO A 322 12.96 1.26 -1.36
C PRO A 322 11.93 2.18 -2.01
N THR A 323 11.33 1.77 -3.13
CA THR A 323 10.29 2.57 -3.79
C THR A 323 9.08 2.77 -2.89
N ILE A 324 8.57 1.73 -2.24
CA ILE A 324 7.40 1.86 -1.37
C ILE A 324 7.75 2.68 -0.11
N LEU A 325 8.93 2.48 0.49
CA LEU A 325 9.39 3.23 1.66
C LEU A 325 9.55 4.73 1.37
N ASN A 326 10.11 5.07 0.21
CA ASN A 326 10.32 6.45 -0.22
C ASN A 326 9.03 7.12 -0.71
N ASN A 327 7.95 6.35 -0.82
CA ASN A 327 6.60 6.85 -0.97
C ASN A 327 5.80 6.53 0.31
N ASN A 328 4.49 6.76 0.30
CA ASN A 328 3.65 6.47 1.46
C ASN A 328 2.56 5.45 1.08
N LEU A 329 2.25 4.58 2.04
CA LEU A 329 1.00 3.83 2.09
C LEU A 329 0.16 4.41 3.23
N TYR A 330 -1.15 4.51 3.03
CA TYR A 330 -2.06 5.27 3.89
C TYR A 330 -3.14 4.43 4.58
N THR A 331 -3.39 3.21 4.11
CA THR A 331 -4.30 2.24 4.72
C THR A 331 -3.57 1.36 5.74
N ARG A 332 -4.29 0.41 6.35
CA ARG A 332 -3.68 -0.64 7.19
C ARG A 332 -2.67 -1.49 6.44
N LYS A 333 -2.71 -1.53 5.10
CA LYS A 333 -1.78 -2.31 4.29
C LYS A 333 -0.34 -1.81 4.46
N SER A 334 -0.14 -0.58 4.91
CA SER A 334 1.17 -0.07 5.38
C SER A 334 1.81 -0.93 6.50
N ILE A 335 0.99 -1.47 7.40
CA ILE A 335 1.44 -2.35 8.49
C ILE A 335 1.80 -3.74 7.93
N ASP A 336 1.03 -4.25 6.97
CA ASP A 336 1.36 -5.51 6.27
C ASP A 336 2.65 -5.40 5.48
N PHE A 337 2.83 -4.28 4.78
CA PHE A 337 4.06 -3.94 4.08
C PHE A 337 5.26 -3.88 5.03
N THR A 338 5.11 -3.28 6.21
CA THR A 338 6.19 -3.22 7.21
C THR A 338 6.60 -4.62 7.67
N MET A 339 5.64 -5.46 8.05
CA MET A 339 5.91 -6.85 8.44
C MET A 339 6.54 -7.67 7.31
N TRP A 340 6.07 -7.47 6.08
CA TRP A 340 6.62 -8.12 4.90
C TRP A 340 8.04 -7.64 4.57
N THR A 341 8.34 -6.36 4.76
CA THR A 341 9.69 -5.79 4.62
C THR A 341 10.64 -6.42 5.63
N VAL A 342 10.22 -6.59 6.88
CA VAL A 342 10.99 -7.34 7.89
C VAL A 342 11.30 -8.76 7.40
N ALA A 343 10.30 -9.46 6.84
CA ALA A 343 10.51 -10.80 6.30
C ALA A 343 11.49 -10.84 5.12
N ILE A 344 11.45 -9.83 4.24
CA ILE A 344 12.41 -9.67 3.14
C ILE A 344 13.83 -9.50 3.69
N ILE A 345 14.02 -8.65 4.70
CA ILE A 345 15.33 -8.42 5.33
C ILE A 345 15.86 -9.71 5.97
N ILE A 346 15.02 -10.44 6.74
CA ILE A 346 15.38 -11.74 7.32
C ILE A 346 15.85 -12.71 6.24
N ARG A 347 15.18 -12.72 5.07
CA ARG A 347 15.57 -13.60 3.96
C ARG A 347 16.87 -13.13 3.29
N LYS A 348 17.04 -11.83 3.07
CA LYS A 348 18.20 -11.26 2.37
C LYS A 348 19.48 -11.47 3.17
N HIS A 349 19.43 -11.31 4.49
CA HIS A 349 20.59 -11.53 5.37
C HIS A 349 20.77 -13.01 5.81
N GLY A 350 19.99 -13.94 5.25
CA GLY A 350 20.10 -15.37 5.58
C GLY A 350 19.59 -15.76 6.98
N LEU A 351 19.02 -14.83 7.75
CA LEU A 351 18.59 -15.04 9.13
C LEU A 351 17.46 -16.08 9.28
N HIS A 352 16.75 -16.41 8.19
CA HIS A 352 15.79 -17.52 8.14
C HIS A 352 16.41 -18.92 8.36
N HIS A 353 17.75 -19.02 8.44
CA HIS A 353 18.45 -20.24 8.87
C HIS A 353 18.67 -20.31 10.40
N THR A 354 18.25 -19.28 11.14
CA THR A 354 18.33 -19.23 12.61
C THR A 354 16.97 -19.55 13.24
N ILE A 355 16.97 -20.05 14.48
CA ILE A 355 15.72 -20.36 15.19
C ILE A 355 14.91 -19.09 15.47
N GLU A 356 15.57 -17.99 15.81
CA GLU A 356 14.97 -16.69 16.07
C GLU A 356 14.32 -16.12 14.79
N GLY A 357 15.02 -16.22 13.66
CA GLY A 357 14.50 -15.79 12.37
C GLY A 357 13.29 -16.60 11.92
N ILE A 358 13.31 -17.93 12.07
CA ILE A 358 12.17 -18.82 11.77
C ILE A 358 10.97 -18.48 12.66
N ASN A 359 11.20 -18.31 13.97
CA ASN A 359 10.16 -17.99 14.93
C ASN A 359 9.50 -16.64 14.60
N LEU A 360 10.29 -15.62 14.26
CA LEU A 360 9.76 -14.32 13.87
C LEU A 360 9.00 -14.41 12.53
N LEU A 361 9.51 -15.11 11.51
CA LEU A 361 8.79 -15.29 10.24
C LEU A 361 7.44 -16.00 10.43
N ASN A 362 7.37 -17.01 11.29
CA ASN A 362 6.12 -17.68 11.63
C ASN A 362 5.13 -16.72 12.29
N LYS A 363 5.61 -15.92 13.26
CA LYS A 363 4.79 -14.93 13.97
C LYS A 363 4.29 -13.83 13.03
N LEU A 364 5.13 -13.32 12.12
CA LEU A 364 4.74 -12.33 11.10
C LEU A 364 3.66 -12.89 10.16
N ARG A 365 3.89 -14.08 9.60
CA ARG A 365 2.92 -14.75 8.71
C ARG A 365 1.57 -14.97 9.38
N SER A 366 1.57 -15.44 10.63
CA SER A 366 0.33 -15.71 11.34
C SER A 366 -0.40 -14.44 11.75
N THR A 367 0.24 -13.27 11.72
CA THR A 367 -0.32 -12.00 12.22
C THR A 367 -0.52 -10.90 11.18
N MET A 368 -0.24 -11.16 9.90
CA MET A 368 -0.43 -10.21 8.79
C MET A 368 -1.74 -10.45 7.99
N ASN A 369 -2.09 -9.49 7.15
CA ASN A 369 -3.23 -9.51 6.22
C ASN A 369 -4.56 -9.77 6.94
N LYS A 370 -5.39 -10.68 6.43
CA LYS A 370 -6.70 -11.05 7.02
C LYS A 370 -6.59 -11.53 8.47
N ASN A 371 -5.43 -12.05 8.87
CA ASN A 371 -5.25 -12.51 10.24
C ASN A 371 -5.21 -11.31 11.20
N ARG A 372 -4.80 -10.10 10.77
CA ARG A 372 -4.75 -8.89 11.61
C ARG A 372 -6.11 -8.29 11.97
N TYR A 373 -7.21 -8.83 11.46
CA TYR A 373 -8.51 -8.24 11.76
C TYR A 373 -8.78 -8.32 13.26
N ASN A 374 -9.43 -7.30 13.80
CA ASN A 374 -9.70 -7.21 15.25
C ASN A 374 -10.47 -8.42 15.78
N THR A 375 -11.13 -9.17 14.89
CA THR A 375 -11.81 -10.44 15.17
C THR A 375 -10.88 -11.58 15.57
N ASN A 376 -9.56 -11.47 15.36
CA ASN A 376 -8.64 -12.61 15.43
C ASN A 376 -7.66 -12.57 16.63
N ASN A 377 -7.75 -11.57 17.51
CA ASN A 377 -7.11 -11.48 18.84
C ASN A 377 -5.64 -11.97 18.87
N MET A 378 -4.68 -11.16 18.39
CA MET A 378 -3.34 -11.67 18.07
C MET A 378 -2.16 -11.08 18.84
N ASN A 379 -1.22 -11.96 19.16
CA ASN A 379 0.12 -11.65 19.66
C ASN A 379 1.03 -11.18 18.51
N ILE A 380 0.83 -9.93 18.06
CA ILE A 380 1.66 -9.25 17.05
C ILE A 380 3.07 -9.01 17.63
N PRO A 381 4.17 -9.26 16.87
CA PRO A 381 5.52 -9.08 17.38
C PRO A 381 5.81 -7.63 17.75
N SER A 382 6.48 -7.42 18.88
CA SER A 382 6.92 -6.08 19.27
C SER A 382 8.05 -5.59 18.35
N LEU A 383 8.25 -4.27 18.28
CA LEU A 383 9.43 -3.72 17.61
C LEU A 383 10.74 -4.26 18.20
N LEU A 384 10.78 -4.52 19.52
CA LEU A 384 11.94 -5.13 20.17
C LEU A 384 12.17 -6.58 19.68
N ASP A 385 11.11 -7.37 19.49
CA ASP A 385 11.19 -8.73 18.93
C ASP A 385 11.83 -8.67 17.53
N ILE A 386 11.34 -7.73 16.70
CA ILE A 386 11.82 -7.49 15.33
C ILE A 386 13.30 -7.09 15.34
N LEU A 387 13.64 -6.03 16.09
CA LEU A 387 14.99 -5.49 16.13
C LEU A 387 16.00 -6.48 16.69
N THR A 388 15.61 -7.33 17.64
CA THR A 388 16.48 -8.37 18.19
C THR A 388 16.94 -9.34 17.09
N VAL A 389 16.03 -9.79 16.22
CA VAL A 389 16.38 -10.66 15.09
C VAL A 389 17.18 -9.90 14.04
N LEU A 390 16.70 -8.72 13.62
CA LEU A 390 17.35 -7.98 12.53
C LEU A 390 18.74 -7.43 12.91
N SER A 391 19.05 -7.34 14.21
CA SER A 391 20.38 -6.95 14.71
C SER A 391 21.37 -8.12 14.77
N MET A 392 20.97 -9.36 14.47
CA MET A 392 21.88 -10.52 14.42
C MET A 392 22.89 -10.39 13.27
N ASN A 393 23.99 -11.14 13.33
CA ASN A 393 24.98 -11.13 12.24
C ASN A 393 24.39 -11.78 10.99
N SER A 394 24.60 -11.13 9.84
CA SER A 394 24.17 -11.69 8.57
C SER A 394 24.90 -13.03 8.33
N ILE A 395 24.16 -14.00 7.83
CA ILE A 395 24.70 -15.28 7.36
C ILE A 395 25.15 -15.15 5.90
N TYR A 396 24.50 -14.25 5.16
CA TYR A 396 24.75 -14.00 3.74
C TYR A 396 25.63 -12.78 3.53
N ASP A 397 26.34 -12.79 2.41
CA ASP A 397 27.19 -11.69 1.98
C ASP A 397 26.38 -10.72 1.11
N ASP A 398 26.17 -9.49 1.57
CA ASP A 398 25.31 -8.53 0.89
C ASP A 398 25.85 -8.07 -0.47
N SER A 399 27.15 -8.29 -0.75
CA SER A 399 27.75 -8.03 -2.06
C SER A 399 27.34 -9.05 -3.14
N LYS A 400 26.64 -10.12 -2.76
CA LYS A 400 26.22 -11.20 -3.66
C LYS A 400 24.70 -11.25 -3.84
N PRO A 401 24.23 -11.60 -5.05
CA PRO A 401 22.84 -11.98 -5.28
C PRO A 401 22.36 -13.04 -4.30
N HIS A 402 21.08 -12.98 -3.92
CA HIS A 402 20.49 -13.90 -2.95
C HIS A 402 20.64 -15.37 -3.38
N GLU A 403 20.48 -15.66 -4.67
CA GLU A 403 20.61 -17.02 -5.18
C GLU A 403 22.03 -17.59 -5.00
N ILE A 404 23.06 -16.77 -5.22
CA ILE A 404 24.45 -17.16 -5.02
C ILE A 404 24.70 -17.46 -3.54
N ASN A 405 24.27 -16.55 -2.66
CA ASN A 405 24.35 -16.75 -1.22
C ASN A 405 23.66 -18.05 -0.76
N TYR A 406 22.45 -18.29 -1.27
CA TYR A 406 21.68 -19.48 -0.96
C TYR A 406 22.42 -20.76 -1.40
N ARG A 407 22.98 -20.78 -2.61
CA ARG A 407 23.75 -21.93 -3.13
C ARG A 407 25.02 -22.18 -2.32
N LEU A 408 25.79 -21.13 -1.99
CA LEU A 408 27.00 -21.24 -1.18
C LEU A 408 26.72 -21.79 0.22
N HIS A 409 25.67 -21.28 0.87
CA HIS A 409 25.24 -21.78 2.18
C HIS A 409 24.81 -23.25 2.12
N ALA A 410 24.01 -23.63 1.11
CA ALA A 410 23.57 -25.01 0.93
C ALA A 410 24.76 -25.98 0.72
N SER A 411 25.78 -25.57 -0.03
CA SER A 411 27.01 -26.36 -0.22
C SER A 411 27.79 -26.53 1.08
N LYS A 412 27.97 -25.46 1.86
CA LYS A 412 28.65 -25.51 3.17
C LYS A 412 27.95 -26.45 4.15
N THR A 413 26.62 -26.38 4.24
CA THR A 413 25.83 -27.22 5.14
C THR A 413 25.86 -28.70 4.73
N LYS A 414 25.97 -29.01 3.44
CA LYS A 414 26.15 -30.40 2.97
C LYS A 414 27.52 -30.96 3.36
N LEU A 415 28.59 -30.19 3.18
CA LEU A 415 29.95 -30.60 3.58
C LEU A 415 30.03 -30.87 5.09
N ASN A 416 29.43 -30.00 5.91
CA ASN A 416 29.39 -30.17 7.36
C ASN A 416 28.55 -31.36 7.86
N LYS A 417 27.76 -32.00 6.99
CA LYS A 417 27.02 -33.24 7.32
C LYS A 417 27.77 -34.51 6.94
N LEU A 418 28.81 -34.38 6.11
CA LEU A 418 29.63 -35.50 5.61
C LEU A 418 30.90 -35.69 6.44
N ASN A 419 31.33 -34.63 7.15
CA ASN A 419 32.33 -34.67 8.21
C ASN A 419 31.63 -34.77 9.56
#